data_AF-A0A0B2X5T3-F1
#
_entry.id   AF-A0A0B2X5T3-F1
#
_cell.length_a   1.000
_cell.length_b   1.000
_cell.length_c   1.000
_cell.angle_alpha   90.00
_cell.angle_beta   90.00
_cell.angle_gamma   90.00
#
_symmetry.space_group_name_H-M   'P 1'
#
loop_
_entity.id
_entity.type
_entity.pdbx_description
1 polymer ?
#
loop_
_entity_poly.entity_id
_entity_poly.type
_entity_poly.pdbx_seq_one_letter_code
_entity_poly.pdbx_strand_id
1 'polypeptide(L)'
;MAANGHAGYDQYSQVFYQRARQYIEADEMKLPMHQALCLVAAFEAKRMLFTRASMSCAKAVRLCQMMGLDRLDGARDDLPPALGPHSTWEELEERRRVFWGAFAIDSHASISTG
;
A
#
# COMPACT_ATOMS: atom_id res chain seq x y z
N MET A 1 -10.19 -7.73 -0.60
CA MET A 1 -10.31 -9.20 -0.76
C MET A 1 -11.72 -9.55 -1.17
N ALA A 2 -11.89 -10.22 -2.32
CA ALA A 2 -13.20 -10.55 -2.91
C ALA A 2 -14.00 -11.60 -2.11
N ALA A 3 -13.33 -12.36 -1.24
CA ALA A 3 -13.97 -13.38 -0.42
C ALA A 3 -14.81 -12.84 0.75
N ASN A 4 -14.61 -11.57 1.13
CA ASN A 4 -15.30 -10.94 2.26
C ASN A 4 -16.80 -10.75 1.95
N GLY A 5 -17.68 -11.28 2.81
CA GLY A 5 -19.13 -11.25 2.61
C GLY A 5 -19.65 -12.26 1.58
N HIS A 6 -18.80 -13.15 1.06
CA HIS A 6 -19.22 -14.19 0.10
C HIS A 6 -19.72 -15.44 0.82
N ALA A 7 -20.90 -15.93 0.42
CA ALA A 7 -21.64 -17.02 1.10
C ALA A 7 -20.81 -18.28 1.41
N GLY A 8 -19.90 -18.68 0.53
CA GLY A 8 -19.04 -19.86 0.71
C GLY A 8 -17.57 -19.57 1.07
N TYR A 9 -17.12 -18.33 0.95
CA TYR A 9 -15.67 -18.01 1.00
C TYR A 9 -15.29 -17.02 2.11
N ASP A 10 -16.25 -16.50 2.87
CA ASP A 10 -16.01 -15.51 3.92
C ASP A 10 -14.95 -15.96 4.94
N GLN A 11 -14.98 -17.24 5.32
CA GLN A 11 -13.99 -17.85 6.22
C GLN A 11 -12.53 -17.71 5.75
N TYR A 12 -12.29 -17.66 4.44
CA TYR A 12 -10.93 -17.55 3.90
C TYR A 12 -10.44 -16.10 3.88
N SER A 13 -11.33 -15.11 3.94
CA SER A 13 -10.95 -13.70 3.92
C SER A 13 -9.98 -13.35 5.06
N GLN A 14 -10.26 -13.86 6.26
CA GLN A 14 -9.44 -13.67 7.45
C GLN A 14 -8.09 -14.38 7.34
N VAL A 15 -8.07 -15.60 6.81
CA VAL A 15 -6.85 -16.41 6.65
C VAL A 15 -5.89 -15.75 5.65
N PHE A 16 -6.41 -15.32 4.49
CA PHE A 16 -5.60 -14.63 3.49
C PHE A 16 -5.11 -13.27 3.97
N TYR A 17 -5.94 -12.55 4.71
CA TYR A 17 -5.55 -11.30 5.37
C TYR A 17 -4.36 -11.49 6.32
N GLN A 18 -4.42 -12.49 7.20
CA GLN A 18 -3.35 -12.78 8.15
C GLN A 18 -2.04 -13.16 7.44
N ARG A 19 -2.11 -14.03 6.44
CA ARG A 19 -0.93 -14.43 5.65
C ARG A 19 -0.34 -13.25 4.88
N ALA A 20 -1.18 -12.42 4.25
CA ALA A 20 -0.71 -11.24 3.53
C ALA A 20 0.07 -10.30 4.44
N ARG A 21 -0.38 -10.08 5.68
CA ARG A 21 0.37 -9.27 6.65
C ARG A 21 1.73 -9.86 7.00
N GLN A 22 1.80 -11.17 7.24
CA GLN A 22 3.07 -11.84 7.54
C GLN A 22 4.08 -11.68 6.39
N TYR A 23 3.63 -11.79 5.14
CA TYR A 23 4.51 -11.58 3.98
C TYR A 23 4.95 -10.13 3.81
N ILE A 24 4.06 -9.17 4.07
CA ILE A 24 4.42 -7.75 4.02
C ILE A 24 5.49 -7.45 5.07
N GLU A 25 5.29 -7.89 6.32
CA GLU A 25 6.23 -7.67 7.43
C GLU A 25 7.61 -8.33 7.20
N ALA A 26 7.65 -9.42 6.41
CA ALA A 26 8.91 -10.08 6.07
C ALA A 26 9.71 -9.34 4.97
N ASP A 27 9.09 -8.48 4.16
CA ASP A 27 9.72 -7.94 2.93
C ASP A 27 9.22 -6.54 2.53
N GLU A 28 9.26 -5.60 3.49
CA GLU A 28 8.56 -4.31 3.39
C GLU A 28 9.05 -3.38 2.28
N MET A 29 10.26 -3.57 1.75
CA MET A 29 10.88 -2.65 0.77
C MET A 29 10.61 -3.03 -0.69
N LYS A 30 9.86 -4.09 -0.96
CA LYS A 30 9.50 -4.46 -2.33
C LYS A 30 8.21 -3.79 -2.80
N LEU A 31 8.19 -3.40 -4.07
CA LEU A 31 7.05 -2.75 -4.71
C LEU A 31 5.74 -3.57 -4.63
N PRO A 32 5.74 -4.91 -4.83
CA PRO A 32 4.53 -5.73 -4.64
C PRO A 32 4.00 -5.72 -3.20
N MET A 33 4.88 -5.59 -2.20
CA MET A 33 4.45 -5.55 -0.79
C MET A 33 3.75 -4.24 -0.45
N HIS A 34 4.08 -3.15 -1.13
CA HIS A 34 3.34 -1.89 -1.02
C HIS A 34 1.93 -1.98 -1.60
N GLN A 35 1.80 -2.59 -2.78
CA GLN A 35 0.49 -2.84 -3.39
C GLN A 35 -0.37 -3.70 -2.46
N ALA A 36 0.22 -4.76 -1.89
CA ALA A 36 -0.44 -5.60 -0.91
C ALA A 36 -0.84 -4.82 0.35
N LEU A 37 0.01 -3.91 0.85
CA LEU A 37 -0.28 -3.09 2.01
C LEU A 37 -1.47 -2.13 1.76
N CYS A 38 -1.56 -1.54 0.57
CA CYS A 38 -2.72 -0.74 0.16
C CYS A 38 -4.02 -1.57 0.17
N LEU A 39 -3.98 -2.80 -0.35
CA LEU A 39 -5.13 -3.72 -0.34
C LEU A 39 -5.52 -4.17 1.07
N VAL A 40 -4.54 -4.36 1.95
CA VAL A 40 -4.73 -4.69 3.37
C VAL A 40 -5.39 -3.54 4.12
N ALA A 41 -4.91 -2.31 3.94
CA ALA A 41 -5.51 -1.11 4.54
C ALA A 41 -6.97 -0.92 4.09
N ALA A 42 -7.27 -1.09 2.80
CA ALA A 42 -8.63 -1.02 2.27
C ALA A 42 -9.54 -2.14 2.84
N PHE A 43 -9.00 -3.34 3.06
CA PHE A 43 -9.75 -4.43 3.69
C PHE A 43 -10.04 -4.14 5.16
N GLU A 44 -9.08 -3.60 5.90
CA GLU A 44 -9.25 -3.19 7.31
C GLU A 44 -10.33 -2.11 7.43
N ALA A 45 -10.32 -1.11 6.55
CA ALA A 45 -11.36 -0.09 6.48
C ALA A 45 -12.75 -0.68 6.20
N LYS A 46 -12.86 -1.61 5.23
CA LYS A 46 -14.14 -2.32 4.95
C LYS A 46 -14.67 -3.13 6.13
N ARG A 47 -13.79 -3.57 7.04
CA ARG A 47 -14.17 -4.30 8.26
C ARG A 47 -14.33 -3.39 9.48
N MET A 48 -14.40 -2.08 9.27
CA MET A 48 -14.55 -1.08 10.34
C MET A 48 -13.41 -1.11 11.36
N LEU A 49 -12.23 -1.63 10.99
CA LEU A 49 -11.03 -1.64 11.84
C LEU A 49 -10.27 -0.32 11.67
N PHE A 50 -10.93 0.82 11.92
CA PHE A 50 -10.46 2.14 11.50
C PHE A 50 -9.07 2.50 12.03
N THR A 51 -8.80 2.35 13.33
CA THR A 51 -7.46 2.62 13.89
C THR A 51 -6.38 1.78 13.22
N ARG A 52 -6.69 0.52 12.90
CA ARG A 52 -5.76 -0.39 12.23
C ARG A 52 -5.53 0.04 10.78
N ALA A 53 -6.60 0.38 10.08
CA ALA A 53 -6.56 0.89 8.72
C ALA A 53 -5.72 2.18 8.63
N SER A 54 -5.88 3.11 9.58
CA SER A 54 -5.08 4.34 9.67
C SER A 54 -3.59 4.04 9.86
N MET A 55 -3.24 3.10 10.75
CA MET A 55 -1.84 2.70 10.95
C MET A 55 -1.24 2.05 9.70
N SER A 56 -1.99 1.16 9.04
CA SER A 56 -1.57 0.51 7.79
C SER A 56 -1.41 1.53 6.66
N CYS A 57 -2.30 2.53 6.59
CA CYS A 57 -2.22 3.63 5.64
C CYS A 57 -1.00 4.52 5.87
N ALA A 58 -0.79 5.00 7.10
CA ALA A 58 0.37 5.80 7.47
C ALA A 58 1.69 5.07 7.17
N LYS A 59 1.73 3.75 7.40
CA LYS A 59 2.86 2.91 7.01
C LYS A 59 3.08 2.90 5.49
N ALA A 60 2.02 2.73 4.69
CA ALA A 60 2.12 2.75 3.23
C ALA A 60 2.65 4.09 2.71
N VAL A 61 2.16 5.21 3.25
CA VAL A 61 2.65 6.56 2.92
C VAL A 61 4.13 6.69 3.28
N ARG A 62 4.52 6.28 4.48
CA ARG A 62 5.90 6.39 4.95
C ARG A 62 6.87 5.59 4.08
N LEU A 63 6.51 4.36 3.74
CA LEU A 63 7.36 3.52 2.91
C LEU A 63 7.45 4.05 1.46
N CYS A 64 6.39 4.65 0.90
CA CYS A 64 6.45 5.34 -0.40
C CYS A 64 7.51 6.46 -0.39
N GLN A 65 7.56 7.26 0.68
CA GLN A 65 8.56 8.32 0.87
C GLN A 65 9.97 7.73 1.03
N MET A 66 10.12 6.66 1.80
CA MET A 66 11.42 6.00 1.99
C MET A 66 11.98 5.43 0.68
N MET A 67 11.11 4.96 -0.20
CA MET A 67 11.47 4.49 -1.55
C MET A 67 11.65 5.63 -2.58
N GLY A 68 11.38 6.88 -2.19
CA GLY A 68 11.49 8.05 -3.07
C GLY A 68 10.44 8.10 -4.17
N LEU A 69 9.29 7.44 -3.97
CA LEU A 69 8.22 7.42 -4.97
C LEU A 69 7.54 8.79 -5.12
N ASP A 70 7.56 9.62 -4.08
CA ASP A 70 7.04 11.00 -4.07
C ASP A 70 7.77 11.94 -5.04
N ARG A 71 8.96 11.55 -5.49
CA ARG A 71 9.84 12.35 -6.35
C ARG A 71 9.99 11.77 -7.76
N LEU A 72 9.18 10.77 -8.12
CA LEU A 72 9.29 10.04 -9.39
C LEU A 72 9.30 10.94 -10.63
N ASP A 73 8.41 11.94 -10.65
CA ASP A 73 8.21 12.84 -11.79
C ASP A 73 8.87 14.23 -11.56
N GLY A 74 9.56 14.43 -10.43
CA GLY A 74 10.19 15.70 -10.04
C GLY A 74 11.67 15.79 -10.39
N ALA A 75 12.27 16.96 -10.14
CA ALA A 75 13.72 17.11 -10.26
C ALA A 75 14.42 16.12 -9.30
N ARG A 76 15.39 15.36 -9.81
CA ARG A 76 16.20 14.44 -9.01
C ARG A 76 17.05 15.25 -8.05
N ASP A 77 16.59 15.36 -6.81
CA ASP A 77 17.40 15.85 -5.69
C ASP A 77 18.59 14.89 -5.47
N ASP A 78 19.69 15.41 -4.92
CA ASP A 78 20.99 14.74 -4.72
C ASP A 78 20.96 13.49 -3.81
N LEU A 79 19.79 13.11 -3.29
CA LEU A 79 19.62 11.92 -2.45
C LEU A 79 19.31 10.70 -3.33
N PRO A 80 20.17 9.67 -3.35
CA PRO A 80 19.89 8.47 -4.11
C PRO A 80 18.59 7.82 -3.58
N PRO A 81 17.56 7.62 -4.43
CA PRO A 81 16.36 6.92 -4.00
C PRO A 81 16.72 5.52 -3.51
N ALA A 82 16.03 5.02 -2.48
CA ALA A 82 16.28 3.67 -1.96
C ALA A 82 15.99 2.57 -3.02
N LEU A 83 15.13 2.87 -3.98
CA LEU A 83 14.98 2.09 -5.19
C LEU A 83 15.94 2.59 -6.27
N GLY A 84 16.68 1.66 -6.88
CA GLY A 84 17.50 1.95 -8.05
C GLY A 84 16.68 2.59 -9.20
N PRO A 85 17.36 3.15 -10.21
CA PRO A 85 16.70 3.73 -11.37
C PRO A 85 15.73 2.71 -12.01
N HIS A 86 14.56 3.17 -12.44
CA HIS A 86 13.66 2.35 -13.24
C HIS A 86 14.34 2.06 -14.59
N SER A 87 14.26 0.82 -15.05
CA SER A 87 14.89 0.40 -16.31
C SER A 87 13.92 0.44 -17.48
N THR A 88 12.61 0.34 -17.20
CA THR A 88 11.55 0.28 -18.21
C THR A 88 10.42 1.25 -17.89
N TRP A 89 9.64 1.60 -18.92
CA TRP A 89 8.43 2.39 -18.75
C TRP A 89 7.40 1.66 -17.87
N GLU A 90 7.33 0.33 -17.96
CA GLU A 90 6.43 -0.50 -17.15
C GLU A 90 6.74 -0.38 -15.65
N GLU A 91 8.02 -0.44 -15.27
CA GLU A 91 8.45 -0.25 -13.88
C GLU A 91 8.15 1.16 -13.38
N LEU A 92 8.32 2.17 -14.22
CA LEU A 92 7.98 3.55 -13.89
C LEU A 92 6.48 3.70 -13.64
N GLU A 93 5.65 3.11 -14.49
CA GLU A 93 4.20 3.15 -14.38
C GLU A 93 3.71 2.40 -13.12
N GLU A 94 4.30 1.24 -12.81
CA GLU A 94 4.04 0.50 -11.58
C GLU A 94 4.37 1.33 -10.33
N ARG A 95 5.51 2.03 -10.33
CA ARG A 95 5.91 2.93 -9.23
C ARG A 95 4.92 4.09 -9.04
N ARG A 96 4.45 4.71 -10.12
CA ARG A 96 3.41 5.76 -10.05
C ARG A 96 2.10 5.22 -9.50
N ARG A 97 1.65 4.04 -9.97
CA ARG A 97 0.42 3.39 -9.46
C ARG A 97 0.48 3.16 -7.95
N VAL A 98 1.63 2.75 -7.43
CA VAL A 98 1.82 2.55 -5.99
C VAL A 98 1.70 3.87 -5.23
N PHE A 99 2.40 4.91 -5.68
CA PHE A 99 2.33 6.24 -5.04
C PHE A 99 0.90 6.80 -5.03
N TRP A 100 0.26 6.87 -6.20
CA TRP A 100 -1.09 7.41 -6.31
C TRP A 100 -2.13 6.54 -5.58
N GLY A 101 -1.94 5.22 -5.53
CA GLY A 101 -2.78 4.32 -4.76
C GLY A 101 -2.69 4.59 -3.25
N ALA A 102 -1.48 4.76 -2.70
CA ALA A 102 -1.29 5.11 -1.31
C ALA A 102 -1.89 6.49 -0.98
N PHE A 103 -1.67 7.49 -1.84
CA PHE A 103 -2.24 8.83 -1.69
C PHE A 103 -3.77 8.82 -1.68
N ALA A 104 -4.42 8.06 -2.56
CA ALA A 104 -5.86 7.98 -2.63
C ALA A 104 -6.46 7.38 -1.34
N ILE A 105 -5.85 6.31 -0.81
CA ILE A 105 -6.30 5.67 0.43
C ILE A 105 -6.15 6.63 1.62
N ASP A 106 -5.01 7.34 1.70
CA ASP A 106 -4.73 8.31 2.77
C ASP A 106 -5.69 9.51 2.73
N SER A 107 -5.98 10.01 1.53
CA SER A 107 -6.96 11.07 1.32
C SER A 107 -8.35 10.63 1.76
N HIS A 108 -8.77 9.42 1.41
CA HIS A 108 -10.07 8.87 1.83
C HIS A 108 -10.16 8.68 3.35
N ALA A 109 -9.09 8.21 3.98
CA ALA A 109 -9.04 8.07 5.44
C ALA A 109 -9.12 9.44 6.13
N SER A 110 -8.40 10.43 5.62
CA SER A 110 -8.39 11.79 6.16
C SER A 110 -9.75 12.49 6.05
N ILE A 111 -10.42 12.38 4.89
CA ILE A 111 -11.76 12.96 4.69
C ILE A 111 -12.82 12.32 5.61
N SER A 112 -12.74 11.01 5.83
CA SER A 112 -13.73 10.31 6.65
C SER A 112 -13.61 10.58 8.15
N THR A 113 -12.47 11.15 8.59
CA THR A 113 -12.15 11.36 10.01
C THR A 113 -11.90 12.85 10.33
N GLY A 114 -12.04 13.73 9.34
CA GLY A 114 -11.82 15.18 9.43
C GLY A 114 -13.12 15.97 9.55
#